data_AF-A0A3U5NGR8-F1
#
_entry.id   AF-A0A3U5NGR8-F1
#
_cell.length_a   1.000
_cell.length_b   1.000
_cell.length_c   1.000
_cell.angle_alpha   90.00
_cell.angle_beta   90.00
_cell.angle_gamma   90.00
#
_symmetry.space_group_name_H-M   'P 1'
#
loop_
_entity.id
_entity.type
_entity.pdbx_description
1 polymer ?
#
loop_
_entity_poly.entity_id
_entity_poly.type
_entity_poly.pdbx_seq_one_letter_code
_entity_poly.pdbx_strand_id
1 'polypeptide(L)' 'MNSIQKRLLVECLIMAAQYKMRSEGNSILDVLPFLVADENDRALCEALYYILLKDEAAFFSVRELLSPEMNKKLDFFILN' A
#
# COMPACT_ATOMS: atom_id res chain seq x y z
N MET A 1 -8.95 -14.05 4.19
CA MET A 1 -9.64 -12.87 4.75
C MET A 1 -10.90 -12.59 3.97
N ASN A 2 -11.97 -12.18 4.64
CA ASN A 2 -13.17 -11.66 3.99
C ASN A 2 -12.97 -10.19 3.54
N SER A 3 -13.92 -9.65 2.78
CA SER A 3 -13.85 -8.29 2.24
C SER A 3 -13.76 -7.21 3.33
N ILE A 4 -14.45 -7.40 4.46
CA ILE A 4 -14.46 -6.47 5.60
C ILE A 4 -13.06 -6.38 6.22
N GLN A 5 -12.41 -7.52 6.46
CA GLN A 5 -11.06 -7.56 7.02
C GLN A 5 -10.02 -6.93 6.10
N LYS A 6 -10.13 -7.14 4.79
CA LYS A 6 -9.24 -6.52 3.80
C LYS A 6 -9.37 -5.01 3.82
N ARG A 7 -10.61 -4.51 3.86
CA ARG A 7 -10.89 -3.07 3.96
C ARG A 7 -10.32 -2.47 5.24
N LEU A 8 -10.53 -3.12 6.38
CA LEU A 8 -10.01 -2.66 7.67
C LEU A 8 -8.47 -2.57 7.65
N LEU A 9 -7.79 -3.55 7.06
CA LEU A 9 -6.33 -3.55 6.94
C LEU A 9 -5.83 -2.33 6.17
N VAL A 10 -6.45 -2.02 5.04
CA VAL A 10 -6.12 -0.85 4.22
C VAL A 10 -6.43 0.45 4.98
N GLU A 11 -7.56 0.53 5.67
CA GLU A 11 -7.90 1.69 6.52
C GLU A 11 -6.85 1.91 7.62
N CYS A 12 -6.39 0.85 8.30
CA CYS A 12 -5.31 0.92 9.28
C CYS A 12 -4.01 1.42 8.66
N LEU A 13 -3.65 0.94 7.47
CA LEU A 13 -2.44 1.35 6.76
C LEU A 13 -2.48 2.84 6.38
N ILE A 14 -3.63 3.31 5.89
CA ILE A 14 -3.88 4.72 5.55
C ILE A 14 -3.76 5.59 6.81
N MET A 15 -4.40 5.19 7.91
CA MET A 15 -4.30 5.92 9.18
C MET A 15 -2.85 5.96 9.66
N ALA A 16 -2.13 4.84 9.62
CA ALA A 16 -0.74 4.79 10.04
C ALA A 16 0.13 5.77 9.23
N ALA A 17 -0.08 5.87 7.91
CA ALA A 17 0.62 6.84 7.08
C ALA A 17 0.23 8.29 7.43
N GLN A 18 -1.07 8.60 7.50
CA GLN A 18 -1.58 9.95 7.76
C GLN A 18 -1.11 10.51 9.12
N TYR A 19 -1.06 9.66 10.15
CA TYR A 19 -0.61 10.03 11.49
C TYR A 19 0.90 9.82 11.71
N LYS A 20 1.67 9.53 10.65
CA LYS A 20 3.13 9.31 10.69
C LYS A 20 3.57 8.20 11.66
N MET A 21 2.70 7.22 11.89
CA MET A 21 2.92 6.04 12.71
C MET A 21 3.73 5.01 11.90
N ARG A 22 5.01 5.32 11.66
CA ARG A 22 5.88 4.52 10.79
C ARG A 22 6.11 3.10 11.31
N SER A 23 6.26 2.93 12.62
CA SER A 23 6.49 1.61 13.21
C SER A 23 5.29 0.69 12.98
N GLU A 24 4.09 1.22 13.20
CA GLU A 24 2.83 0.51 13.07
C GLU A 24 2.51 0.21 11.61
N GLY A 25 2.73 1.19 10.72
CA GLY A 25 2.61 0.96 9.29
C GLY A 25 3.55 -0.15 8.80
N ASN A 26 4.83 -0.11 9.18
CA ASN A 26 5.78 -1.17 8.85
C ASN A 26 5.36 -2.53 9.42
N SER A 27 4.83 -2.56 10.65
CA SER A 27 4.32 -3.81 11.25
C SER A 27 3.15 -4.39 10.45
N ILE A 28 2.31 -3.55 9.85
CA ILE A 28 1.23 -3.98 8.96
C ILE A 28 1.80 -4.49 7.62
N LEU A 29 2.83 -3.83 7.06
CA LEU A 29 3.51 -4.29 5.86
C LEU A 29 4.18 -5.66 6.05
N ASP A 30 4.80 -5.89 7.21
CA ASP A 30 5.45 -7.17 7.52
C ASP A 30 4.47 -8.35 7.53
N VAL A 31 3.20 -8.10 7.89
CA VAL A 31 2.17 -9.16 7.92
C VAL A 31 1.38 -9.30 6.62
N LEU A 32 1.45 -8.31 5.72
CA LEU A 32 0.71 -8.28 4.44
C LEU A 32 0.92 -9.54 3.58
N PRO A 33 2.15 -10.08 3.43
CA PRO A 33 2.41 -11.35 2.71
C PRO A 33 1.61 -12.55 3.20
N PHE A 34 1.30 -12.61 4.50
CA PHE A 34 0.54 -13.72 5.10
C PHE A 34 -0.98 -13.54 4.97
N LEU A 35 -1.42 -12.31 4.71
CA LEU A 35 -2.82 -11.90 4.73
C LEU A 35 -3.40 -11.75 3.32
N VAL A 36 -2.56 -11.34 2.37
CA VAL A 36 -2.92 -11.06 0.98
C VAL A 36 -2.05 -11.93 0.08
N ALA A 37 -2.67 -12.89 -0.61
CA ALA A 37 -1.95 -13.84 -1.45
C ALA A 37 -1.45 -13.22 -2.77
N ASP A 38 -2.21 -12.30 -3.34
CA ASP A 38 -1.91 -11.65 -4.60
C ASP A 38 -0.81 -10.58 -4.44
N GLU A 39 0.22 -10.65 -5.28
CA GLU A 39 1.37 -9.75 -5.22
C GLU A 39 1.05 -8.32 -5.66
N ASN A 40 0.17 -8.15 -6.65
CA ASN A 40 -0.29 -6.82 -7.08
C ASN A 40 -1.07 -6.14 -5.95
N ASP A 41 -1.96 -6.87 -5.27
CA ASP A 41 -2.73 -6.33 -4.16
C ASP A 41 -1.80 -5.87 -3.01
N ARG A 42 -0.73 -6.62 -2.72
CA ARG A 42 0.27 -6.23 -1.71
C ARG A 42 1.04 -4.99 -2.11
N ALA A 43 1.61 -5.00 -3.31
CA ALA A 43 2.37 -3.88 -3.86
C ALA A 43 1.50 -2.60 -3.94
N LEU A 44 0.20 -2.74 -4.22
CA LEU A 44 -0.72 -1.61 -4.22
C LEU A 44 -0.91 -1.02 -2.81
N CYS A 45 -1.05 -1.87 -1.79
CA CYS A 45 -1.16 -1.41 -0.39
C CYS A 45 0.13 -0.70 0.06
N GLU A 46 1.28 -1.29 -0.21
CA GLU A 46 2.59 -0.71 0.07
C GLU A 46 2.81 0.63 -0.66
N ALA A 47 2.46 0.70 -1.94
CA ALA A 47 2.56 1.93 -2.72
C ALA A 47 1.68 3.05 -2.13
N LEU A 48 0.43 2.75 -1.77
CA LEU A 48 -0.47 3.71 -1.12
C LEU A 48 0.10 4.24 0.20
N TYR A 49 0.69 3.36 1.00
CA TYR A 49 1.34 3.74 2.26
C TYR A 49 2.50 4.74 2.03
N TYR A 50 3.38 4.45 1.09
CA TYR A 50 4.53 5.31 0.79
C TYR A 50 4.13 6.64 0.12
N ILE A 51 3.11 6.65 -0.74
CA ILE A 51 2.53 7.88 -1.29
C ILE A 51 2.05 8.79 -0.16
N LEU A 52 1.29 8.26 0.81
CA LEU A 52 0.76 9.04 1.93
C LEU A 52 1.86 9.53 2.87
N LEU A 53 2.94 8.76 3.04
CA LEU A 53 4.13 9.18 3.79
C LEU A 53 5.00 10.21 3.05
N LYS A 54 4.74 10.46 1.75
CA LYS A 54 5.59 11.25 0.85
C LYS A 54 7.01 10.66 0.74
N ASP A 55 7.10 9.34 0.75
CA ASP A 55 8.35 8.60 0.65
C ASP A 55 8.57 8.14 -0.80
N GLU A 56 9.01 9.06 -1.67
CA GLU A 56 9.12 8.81 -3.11
C GLU A 56 10.07 7.67 -3.44
N ALA A 57 11.18 7.56 -2.72
CA ALA A 57 12.17 6.50 -2.94
C ALA A 57 11.55 5.11 -2.67
N ALA A 58 10.87 4.95 -1.54
CA ALA A 58 10.19 3.70 -1.22
C ALA A 58 9.04 3.43 -2.21
N PHE A 59 8.26 4.46 -2.56
CA PHE A 59 7.20 4.34 -3.56
C PHE A 59 7.72 3.80 -4.90
N PHE A 60 8.79 4.38 -5.46
CA PHE A 60 9.33 3.93 -6.75
C PHE A 60 9.85 2.48 -6.70
N SER A 61 10.40 2.04 -5.56
CA SER A 61 10.86 0.66 -5.41
C SER A 61 9.72 -0.37 -5.47
N VAL A 62 8.57 -0.05 -4.89
CA VAL A 62 7.38 -0.92 -4.91
C VAL A 62 6.65 -0.84 -6.24
N ARG A 63 6.71 0.32 -6.92
CA ARG A 63 6.06 0.56 -8.20
C ARG A 63 6.49 -0.44 -9.29
N GLU A 64 7.72 -0.93 -9.24
CA GLU A 64 8.25 -1.94 -10.16
C GLU A 64 7.56 -3.31 -10.02
N LEU A 65 6.98 -3.60 -8.86
CA LEU A 65 6.24 -4.84 -8.57
C LEU A 65 4.79 -4.78 -9.09
N LEU A 66 4.29 -3.59 -9.41
CA LEU A 66 2.93 -3.42 -9.94
C LEU A 66 2.87 -3.79 -11.42
N SER A 67 1.81 -4.51 -11.79
CA SER A 67 1.47 -4.75 -13.19
C SER A 67 1.29 -3.42 -13.95
N PRO A 68 1.55 -3.39 -15.27
CA PRO A 68 1.38 -2.19 -16.09
C PRO A 68 -0.03 -1.58 -16.01
N GLU A 69 -1.07 -2.41 -15.88
CA GLU A 69 -2.45 -1.95 -15.72
C GLU A 69 -2.63 -1.21 -14.38
N MET A 70 -2.08 -1.75 -13.29
CA MET A 70 -2.20 -1.13 -11.98
C MET A 70 -1.37 0.16 -11.88
N ASN A 71 -0.19 0.18 -12.48
CA ASN A 71 0.61 1.39 -12.60
C ASN A 71 -0.17 2.54 -13.27
N LYS A 72 -0.88 2.27 -14.36
CA LYS A 72 -1.74 3.28 -15.03
C LYS A 72 -2.87 3.78 -14.14
N LYS A 73 -3.53 2.89 -13.40
CA LYS A 73 -4.60 3.28 -12.46
C LYS A 73 -4.06 4.13 -11.32
N LEU A 74 -2.87 3.81 -10.83
CA LEU A 74 -2.21 4.56 -9.78
C LEU A 74 -1.77 5.94 -10.25
N ASP A 75 -1.22 6.05 -11.46
CA ASP A 75 -0.88 7.34 -12.08
C ASP A 75 -2.12 8.23 -12.20
N PHE A 76 -3.26 7.67 -12.63
CA PHE A 76 -4.52 8.40 -12.65
C PHE A 76 -4.94 8.90 -11.28
N PHE A 77 -4.71 8.12 -10.22
CA PHE A 77 -5.07 8.51 -8.85
C PHE A 77 -4.13 9.59 -8.27
N ILE A 78 -2.85 9.59 -8.63
CA ILE A 78 -1.87 10.56 -8.10
C ILE A 78 -1.94 11.91 -8.84
N LEU A 79 -2.27 11.88 -10.14
CA LEU A 79 -2.26 13.08 -11.00
C LEU A 79 -3.56 13.88 -10.98
N ASN A 80 -4.63 13.36 -10.36
CA ASN A 80 -5.91 14.05 -10.16
C ASN A 80 -6.10 14.43 -8.69
#